data_AF-A0AAE4ERV1-F1
#
_entry.id   AF-A0AAE4ERV1-F1
#
_cell.length_a   1.000
_cell.length_b   1.000
_cell.length_c   1.000
_cell.angle_alpha   90.00
_cell.angle_beta   90.00
_cell.angle_gamma   90.00
#
_symmetry.space_group_name_H-M   'P 1'
#
loop_
_entity.id
_entity.type
_entity.pdbx_description
1 polymer ?
#
loop_
_entity_poly.entity_id
_entity_poly.type
_entity_poly.pdbx_seq_one_letter_code
_entity_poly.pdbx_strand_id
1 'polypeptide(L)'
;MDPSVIMEAANASAKRLSGWTPWEFTWGLIRKGDCTMFEGAKWTLFPDGTAAFDATVTSGDDDDAWVIWHVDLLDANRAILGSLATEHPVGGDWRKFVQNMPSSAERYRFRAWATFDTGLWDDIVHLKMHSSC
;
A
#
# COMPACT_ATOMS: atom_id res chain seq x y z
N MET A 1 -6.39 27.13 21.28
CA MET A 1 -5.19 26.77 20.50
C MET A 1 -4.94 25.30 20.72
N ASP A 2 -5.23 24.48 19.72
CA ASP A 2 -4.27 23.50 19.20
C ASP A 2 -4.66 23.21 17.74
N PRO A 3 -3.87 23.63 16.74
CA PRO A 3 -4.16 23.38 15.32
C PRO A 3 -3.77 21.95 14.88
N SER A 4 -3.50 21.05 15.81
CA SER A 4 -2.92 19.73 15.55
C SER A 4 -3.96 18.63 15.35
N VAL A 5 -4.81 18.79 14.33
CA VAL A 5 -5.51 17.64 13.74
C VAL A 5 -5.40 17.75 12.23
N ILE A 6 -4.18 17.54 11.71
CA ILE A 6 -4.04 16.94 10.38
C ILE A 6 -4.22 15.44 10.61
N MET A 7 -5.45 15.02 10.91
CA MET A 7 -5.82 13.62 10.77
C MET A 7 -5.98 13.32 9.28
N GLU A 8 -5.52 12.12 8.93
CA GLU A 8 -5.61 11.47 7.63
C GLU A 8 -4.70 11.99 6.52
N ALA A 9 -3.47 11.49 6.53
CA ALA A 9 -2.87 11.01 5.28
C ALA A 9 -3.67 9.80 4.78
N ALA A 10 -4.94 9.97 4.34
CA ALA A 10 -5.76 8.89 3.78
C ALA A 10 -5.11 8.26 2.54
N ASN A 11 -4.18 8.97 1.90
CA ASN A 11 -3.77 8.69 0.53
C ASN A 11 -2.28 8.97 0.38
N ALA A 12 -1.47 7.93 0.45
CA ALA A 12 -0.06 8.09 0.14
C ALA A 12 0.14 7.73 -1.33
N SER A 13 0.51 8.73 -2.12
CA SER A 13 0.83 8.53 -3.53
C SER A 13 2.32 8.27 -3.72
N ALA A 14 2.65 7.21 -4.46
CA ALA A 14 4.02 6.91 -4.86
C ALA A 14 4.15 7.10 -6.37
N LYS A 15 5.30 7.61 -6.83
CA LYS A 15 5.63 7.73 -8.25
C LYS A 15 6.61 6.62 -8.62
N ARG A 16 6.45 6.06 -9.83
CA ARG A 16 7.38 5.09 -10.41
C ARG A 16 8.83 5.60 -10.43
N LEU A 17 9.79 4.75 -10.07
CA LEU A 17 11.22 4.97 -10.34
C LEU A 17 11.51 4.85 -11.85
N SER A 18 12.07 5.89 -12.49
CA SER A 18 12.30 5.90 -13.94
C SER A 18 13.47 4.99 -14.35
N GLY A 19 13.34 4.28 -15.49
CA GLY A 19 14.46 3.67 -16.23
C GLY A 19 14.59 2.15 -16.15
N TRP A 20 13.76 1.45 -15.37
CA TRP A 20 13.84 -0.02 -15.21
C TRP A 20 12.46 -0.66 -15.06
N THR A 21 12.32 -1.89 -15.57
CA THR A 21 11.24 -2.82 -15.17
C THR A 21 11.86 -3.89 -14.26
N PRO A 22 11.13 -4.40 -13.24
CA PRO A 22 9.76 -4.06 -12.86
C PRO A 22 9.61 -2.63 -12.32
N TRP A 23 8.39 -2.10 -12.30
CA TRP A 23 8.12 -0.75 -11.80
C TRP A 23 8.02 -0.74 -10.29
N GLU A 24 8.80 0.12 -9.66
CA GLU A 24 8.83 0.25 -8.21
C GLU A 24 8.17 1.55 -7.75
N PHE A 25 7.32 1.41 -6.74
CA PHE A 25 6.59 2.49 -6.08
C PHE A 25 6.86 2.40 -4.59
N THR A 26 7.48 3.42 -4.02
CA THR A 26 7.90 3.42 -2.63
C THR A 26 7.20 4.49 -1.81
N TRP A 27 7.04 4.20 -0.53
CA TRP A 27 6.48 5.09 0.45
C TRP A 27 7.50 5.45 1.53
N GLY A 28 7.44 6.70 1.97
CA GLY A 28 8.07 7.11 3.23
C GLY A 28 7.30 6.56 4.42
N LEU A 29 7.68 6.98 5.62
CA LEU A 29 7.00 6.60 6.85
C LEU A 29 5.53 7.07 6.85
N ILE A 30 4.61 6.16 7.16
CA ILE A 30 3.17 6.44 7.29
C ILE A 30 2.72 6.12 8.72
N ARG A 31 1.99 7.03 9.35
CA ARG A 31 1.33 6.83 10.65
C ARG A 31 -0.19 6.86 10.48
N LYS A 32 -0.88 5.93 11.14
CA LYS A 32 -2.33 5.77 11.18
C LYS A 32 -2.71 5.29 12.57
N GLY A 33 -3.52 6.06 13.28
CA GLY A 33 -3.71 5.81 14.71
C GLY A 33 -2.36 5.77 15.44
N ASP A 34 -2.14 4.71 16.19
CA ASP A 34 -0.90 4.35 16.86
C ASP A 34 0.00 3.42 16.03
N CYS A 35 -0.47 2.89 14.90
CA CYS A 35 0.35 2.11 14.00
C CYS A 35 1.29 2.95 13.13
N THR A 36 2.42 2.34 12.80
CA THR A 36 3.42 2.89 11.87
C THR A 36 3.78 1.87 10.79
N MET A 37 3.71 2.29 9.52
CA MET A 37 4.42 1.64 8.41
C MET A 37 5.74 2.40 8.17
N PHE A 38 6.86 1.69 8.28
CA PHE A 38 8.19 2.28 8.17
C PHE A 38 8.53 2.68 6.73
N GLU A 39 9.49 3.59 6.59
CA GLU A 39 10.04 3.98 5.30
C GLU A 39 10.59 2.78 4.50
N GLY A 40 10.48 2.85 3.18
CA GLY A 40 10.93 1.79 2.28
C GLY A 40 9.87 0.74 1.95
N ALA A 41 8.63 0.90 2.44
CA ALA A 41 7.49 0.14 1.97
C ALA A 41 7.36 0.28 0.44
N LYS A 42 7.18 -0.84 -0.26
CA LYS A 42 7.30 -0.89 -1.73
C LYS A 42 6.28 -1.82 -2.35
N TRP A 43 5.63 -1.33 -3.40
CA TRP A 43 4.99 -2.17 -4.43
C TRP A 43 5.91 -2.27 -5.64
N THR A 44 6.12 -3.50 -6.11
CA THR A 44 6.84 -3.81 -7.35
C THR A 44 5.84 -4.43 -8.32
N LEU A 45 5.58 -3.76 -9.45
CA LEU A 45 4.68 -4.22 -10.52
C LEU A 45 5.51 -4.81 -11.66
N PHE A 46 5.13 -5.99 -12.11
CA PHE A 46 5.77 -6.73 -13.19
C PHE A 46 4.94 -6.60 -14.48
N PRO A 47 5.59 -6.60 -15.67
CA PRO A 47 4.90 -6.43 -16.95
C PRO A 47 3.93 -7.56 -17.28
N ASP A 48 4.00 -8.69 -16.57
CA ASP A 48 3.08 -9.82 -16.72
C ASP A 48 1.75 -9.64 -15.96
N GLY A 49 1.55 -8.49 -15.31
CA GLY A 49 0.33 -8.19 -14.56
C GLY A 49 0.40 -8.61 -13.09
N THR A 50 1.53 -9.15 -12.63
CA THR A 50 1.72 -9.47 -11.20
C THR A 50 2.32 -8.30 -10.43
N ALA A 51 2.08 -8.27 -9.13
CA ALA A 51 2.62 -7.27 -8.23
C ALA A 51 2.98 -7.88 -6.87
N ALA A 52 4.07 -7.41 -6.28
CA ALA A 52 4.51 -7.81 -4.94
C ALA A 52 4.63 -6.60 -4.03
N PHE A 53 4.14 -6.74 -2.80
CA PHE A 53 4.28 -5.76 -1.74
C PHE A 53 5.26 -6.25 -0.69
N ASP A 54 6.05 -5.33 -0.16
CA ASP A 54 6.96 -5.59 0.91
C ASP A 54 7.11 -4.32 1.77
N ALA A 55 6.83 -4.45 3.07
CA ALA A 55 6.88 -3.36 4.04
C ALA A 55 7.17 -3.89 5.44
N THR A 56 7.45 -2.99 6.37
CA THR A 56 7.52 -3.29 7.80
C THR A 56 6.53 -2.40 8.54
N VAL A 57 5.73 -3.00 9.41
CA VAL A 57 4.71 -2.32 10.21
C VAL A 57 4.88 -2.64 11.71
N THR A 58 4.39 -1.78 12.58
CA THR A 58 4.31 -1.99 14.04
C THR A 58 3.11 -1.24 14.60
N SER A 59 2.66 -1.61 15.80
CA SER A 59 1.65 -0.88 16.56
C SER A 59 2.17 -0.40 17.92
N GLY A 60 1.50 0.59 18.48
CA GLY A 60 1.73 1.06 19.84
C GLY A 60 1.04 0.19 20.89
N ASP A 61 -0.01 -0.55 20.52
CA ASP A 61 -0.74 -1.51 21.37
C ASP A 61 -0.70 -2.95 20.80
N ASP A 62 -1.15 -3.90 21.60
CA ASP A 62 -1.28 -5.30 21.21
C ASP A 62 -2.57 -5.53 20.38
N ASP A 63 -2.60 -6.62 19.61
CA ASP A 63 -3.76 -7.08 18.83
C ASP A 63 -4.31 -6.12 17.74
N ASP A 64 -3.50 -5.18 17.25
CA ASP A 64 -3.84 -4.32 16.11
C ASP A 64 -3.62 -4.98 14.74
N ALA A 65 -4.09 -4.31 13.69
CA ALA A 65 -3.83 -4.71 12.31
C ALA A 65 -3.59 -3.50 11.39
N TRP A 66 -2.58 -3.63 10.52
CA TRP A 66 -2.45 -2.72 9.39
C TRP A 66 -3.31 -3.25 8.23
N VAL A 67 -4.28 -2.45 7.80
CA VAL A 67 -5.20 -2.81 6.72
C VAL A 67 -4.95 -1.89 5.53
N ILE A 68 -4.62 -2.48 4.38
CA ILE A 68 -4.69 -1.82 3.08
C ILE A 68 -6.05 -2.18 2.48
N TRP A 69 -6.94 -1.21 2.33
CA TRP A 69 -8.28 -1.44 1.78
C TRP A 69 -8.26 -1.62 0.27
N HIS A 70 -7.42 -0.84 -0.42
CA HIS A 70 -7.14 -0.97 -1.84
C HIS A 70 -5.93 -0.10 -2.22
N VAL A 71 -5.35 -0.40 -3.38
CA VAL A 71 -4.30 0.39 -4.01
C VAL A 71 -4.76 0.76 -5.42
N ASP A 72 -4.95 2.05 -5.67
CA ASP A 72 -5.35 2.54 -6.99
C ASP A 72 -4.14 2.70 -7.90
N LEU A 73 -4.30 2.25 -9.15
CA LEU A 73 -3.41 2.51 -10.27
C LEU A 73 -3.83 3.84 -10.91
N LEU A 74 -2.91 4.78 -11.05
CA LEU A 74 -3.22 6.11 -11.57
C LEU A 74 -2.33 6.50 -12.75
N ASP A 75 -2.92 7.26 -13.68
CA ASP A 75 -2.21 7.85 -14.82
C ASP A 75 -1.37 9.08 -14.42
N ALA A 76 -0.70 9.70 -15.39
CA ALA A 76 0.10 10.92 -15.19
C ALA A 76 -0.72 12.12 -14.64
N ASN A 77 -2.03 12.14 -14.87
CA ASN A 77 -2.97 13.17 -14.41
C ASN A 77 -3.62 12.82 -13.06
N ARG A 78 -3.24 11.69 -12.45
CA ARG A 78 -3.84 11.11 -11.24
C ARG A 78 -5.28 10.61 -11.42
N ALA A 79 -5.72 10.36 -12.66
CA ALA A 79 -6.97 9.67 -12.93
C ALA A 79 -6.85 8.19 -12.55
N ILE A 80 -7.92 7.61 -11.99
CA ILE A 80 -7.96 6.19 -11.62
C ILE A 80 -8.10 5.32 -12.87
N LEU A 81 -7.14 4.42 -13.07
CA LEU A 81 -7.12 3.42 -14.14
C LEU A 81 -7.73 2.10 -13.69
N GLY A 82 -7.46 1.71 -12.44
CA GLY A 82 -7.86 0.44 -11.86
C GLY A 82 -7.32 0.28 -10.44
N SER A 83 -7.35 -0.95 -9.91
CA SER A 83 -6.80 -1.26 -8.59
C SER A 83 -6.05 -2.59 -8.60
N LEU A 84 -5.11 -2.76 -7.68
CA LEU A 84 -4.50 -4.05 -7.40
C LEU A 84 -5.53 -5.01 -6.76
N ALA A 85 -5.48 -6.29 -7.15
CA ALA A 85 -6.33 -7.35 -6.59
C ALA A 85 -5.50 -8.56 -6.13
N THR A 86 -5.74 -9.10 -4.95
CA THR A 86 -5.16 -10.37 -4.46
C THR A 86 -5.97 -11.56 -4.93
N GLU A 87 -5.34 -12.73 -5.10
CA GLU A 87 -6.03 -14.00 -5.36
C GLU A 87 -6.68 -14.62 -4.10
N HIS A 88 -6.40 -14.06 -2.92
CA HIS A 88 -6.88 -14.55 -1.62
C HIS A 88 -7.66 -13.44 -0.90
N PRO A 89 -8.95 -13.25 -1.22
CA PRO A 89 -9.74 -12.14 -0.70
C PRO A 89 -9.91 -12.19 0.82
N VAL A 90 -9.81 -11.04 1.47
CA VAL A 90 -10.03 -10.91 2.92
C VAL A 90 -11.45 -10.43 3.18
N GLY A 91 -12.27 -11.27 3.81
CA GLY A 91 -13.69 -10.96 4.03
C GLY A 91 -14.48 -10.81 2.73
N GLY A 92 -14.03 -11.44 1.64
CA GLY A 92 -14.63 -11.34 0.31
C GLY A 92 -14.18 -10.14 -0.54
N ASP A 93 -13.36 -9.23 0.01
CA ASP A 93 -12.78 -8.12 -0.77
C ASP A 93 -11.44 -8.53 -1.37
N TRP A 94 -11.39 -8.57 -2.71
CA TRP A 94 -10.23 -8.93 -3.50
C TRP A 94 -9.16 -7.82 -3.55
N ARG A 95 -9.44 -6.60 -3.06
CA ARG A 95 -8.47 -5.50 -3.05
C ARG A 95 -7.82 -5.28 -1.69
N LYS A 96 -8.27 -6.05 -0.69
CA LYS A 96 -7.89 -5.87 0.71
C LYS A 96 -6.69 -6.73 1.09
N PHE A 97 -5.73 -6.13 1.78
CA PHE A 97 -4.56 -6.80 2.33
C PHE A 97 -4.45 -6.48 3.82
N VAL A 98 -4.10 -7.46 4.65
CA VAL A 98 -4.06 -7.29 6.11
C VAL A 98 -2.80 -7.90 6.69
N GLN A 99 -2.16 -7.16 7.61
CA GLN A 99 -1.10 -7.67 8.48
C GLN A 99 -1.52 -7.47 9.93
N ASN A 100 -1.79 -8.57 10.63
CA ASN A 100 -2.03 -8.55 12.07
C ASN A 100 -0.71 -8.32 12.82
N MET A 101 -0.80 -7.58 13.92
CA MET A 101 0.31 -7.17 14.78
C MET A 101 -0.05 -7.47 16.24
N PRO A 102 -0.01 -8.75 16.65
CA PRO A 102 -0.50 -9.18 17.97
C PRO A 102 0.29 -8.61 19.15
N SER A 103 1.49 -8.05 18.95
CA SER A 103 2.28 -7.46 20.02
C SER A 103 2.93 -6.15 19.59
N SER A 104 2.73 -5.11 20.40
CA SER A 104 3.38 -3.80 20.36
C SER A 104 4.90 -3.85 20.52
N ALA A 105 5.45 -4.95 21.05
CA ALA A 105 6.89 -5.13 21.22
C ALA A 105 7.63 -5.44 19.91
N GLU A 106 6.90 -5.82 18.85
CA GLU A 106 7.47 -6.40 17.64
C GLU A 106 7.30 -5.51 16.40
N ARG A 107 8.12 -5.78 15.38
CA ARG A 107 7.93 -5.25 14.02
C ARG A 107 7.59 -6.38 13.09
N TYR A 108 6.51 -6.23 12.34
CA TYR A 108 5.97 -7.25 11.46
C TYR A 108 6.35 -6.97 10.02
N ARG A 109 6.88 -8.00 9.35
CA ARG A 109 7.09 -7.95 7.91
C ARG A 109 5.76 -8.18 7.20
N PHE A 110 5.31 -7.18 6.46
CA PHE A 110 4.10 -7.28 5.66
C PHE A 110 4.46 -7.57 4.21
N ARG A 111 4.12 -8.77 3.72
CA ARG A 111 4.23 -9.15 2.31
C ARG A 111 2.85 -9.46 1.74
N ALA A 112 2.63 -9.01 0.50
CA ALA A 112 1.42 -9.33 -0.24
C ALA A 112 1.70 -9.55 -1.73
N TRP A 113 0.80 -10.28 -2.38
CA TRP A 113 0.83 -10.58 -3.80
C TRP A 113 -0.50 -10.14 -4.40
N ALA A 114 -0.42 -9.52 -5.57
CA ALA A 114 -1.57 -8.99 -6.28
C ALA A 114 -1.39 -9.10 -7.80
N THR A 115 -2.47 -8.83 -8.52
CA THR A 115 -2.53 -8.74 -9.97
C THR A 115 -3.18 -7.43 -10.41
N PHE A 116 -2.95 -7.04 -11.65
CA PHE A 116 -3.63 -5.95 -12.33
C PHE A 116 -3.81 -6.24 -13.82
N ASP A 117 -4.67 -5.47 -14.49
CA ASP A 117 -4.86 -5.55 -15.93
C ASP A 117 -3.60 -5.07 -16.67
N THR A 118 -2.95 -5.98 -17.40
CA THR A 118 -1.75 -5.69 -18.20
C THR A 118 -1.99 -4.64 -19.29
N GLY A 119 -3.23 -4.46 -19.73
CA GLY A 119 -3.61 -3.41 -20.69
C GLY A 119 -3.40 -2.00 -20.14
N LEU A 120 -3.33 -1.85 -18.81
CA LEU A 120 -3.06 -0.58 -18.15
C LEU A 120 -1.57 -0.27 -18.05
N TRP A 121 -0.68 -1.24 -18.33
CA TRP A 121 0.75 -1.15 -18.04
C TRP A 121 1.31 0.21 -18.43
N ASP A 122 1.32 0.56 -19.71
CA ASP A 122 1.98 1.79 -20.19
C ASP A 122 1.45 3.10 -19.57
N ASP A 123 0.23 3.10 -19.02
CA ASP A 123 -0.43 4.27 -18.45
C ASP A 123 -0.16 4.45 -16.94
N ILE A 124 0.30 3.44 -16.21
CA ILE A 124 0.48 3.55 -14.74
C ILE A 124 1.70 4.41 -14.41
N VAL A 125 1.47 5.55 -13.76
CA VAL A 125 2.52 6.49 -13.33
C VAL A 125 2.58 6.63 -11.81
N HIS A 126 1.44 6.50 -11.14
CA HIS A 126 1.34 6.59 -9.70
C HIS A 126 0.55 5.43 -9.11
N LEU A 127 0.87 5.09 -7.86
CA LEU A 127 0.03 4.29 -7.00
C LEU A 127 -0.51 5.15 -5.87
N LYS A 128 -1.73 4.86 -5.41
CA LYS A 128 -2.33 5.49 -4.23
C LYS A 128 -2.84 4.42 -3.28
N MET A 129 -2.25 4.36 -2.09
CA MET A 129 -2.60 3.35 -1.08
C MET A 129 -3.57 3.93 -0.05
N HIS A 130 -4.70 3.25 0.15
CA HIS A 130 -5.70 3.56 1.15
C HIS A 130 -5.56 2.59 2.31
N SER A 131 -5.23 3.10 3.49
CA SER A 131 -4.90 2.26 4.64
C SER A 131 -5.43 2.81 5.94
N SER A 132 -5.67 1.88 6.88
CA SER A 132 -6.04 2.16 8.26
C SER A 132 -5.27 1.29 9.24
N CYS A 133 -5.16 1.86 10.42
CA CYS A 133 -5.09 1.26 11.73
C CYS A 133 -6.06 2.17 12.52
#